data_AF-A0A3S1F6P6-F1
#
_entry.id   AF-A0A3S1F6P6-F1
#
_cell.length_a   1.000
_cell.length_b   1.000
_cell.length_c   1.000
_cell.angle_alpha   90.00
_cell.angle_beta   90.00
_cell.angle_gamma   90.00
#
_symmetry.space_group_name_H-M   'P 1'
#
loop_
_entity.id
_entity.type
_entity.pdbx_description
1 polymer ?
#
loop_
_entity_poly.entity_id
_entity_poly.type
_entity_poly.pdbx_seq_one_letter_code
_entity_poly.pdbx_strand_id
1 'polypeptide(L)'
;MSRALQWIAIVVVAALALLPFLPGAVDAYYFSFLFFVFLYAIMAQSWNLVAGYGGQISLGSHAFFGLGAYTTAILWSGNYLWGSLYDSHPNIYYFDPVTMLLGGIVAALAAVIIGLPLLSKLHGDY
;
A
#
# COMPACT_ATOMS: atom_id res chain seq x y z
N MET A 1 22.96 2.11 -17.24
CA MET A 1 21.70 2.70 -17.76
C MET A 1 22.00 4.08 -18.31
N SER A 2 21.58 4.40 -19.54
CA SER A 2 21.74 5.77 -20.07
C SER A 2 20.92 6.74 -19.22
N ARG A 3 21.45 7.95 -18.94
CA ARG A 3 20.73 8.97 -18.16
C ARG A 3 19.34 9.25 -18.73
N ALA A 4 19.20 9.21 -20.06
CA ALA A 4 17.92 9.35 -20.75
C ALA A 4 16.89 8.27 -20.33
N LEU A 5 17.30 7.01 -20.20
CA LEU A 5 16.40 5.93 -19.79
C LEU A 5 15.92 6.10 -18.33
N GLN A 6 16.77 6.64 -17.46
CA GLN A 6 16.38 6.94 -16.07
C GLN A 6 15.31 8.02 -16.02
N TRP A 7 15.48 9.11 -16.78
CA TRP A 7 14.49 10.18 -16.85
C TRP A 7 13.16 9.70 -17.44
N ILE A 8 13.19 8.87 -18.48
CA ILE A 8 11.98 8.26 -19.06
C ILE A 8 11.26 7.42 -17.99
N ALA A 9 11.97 6.57 -17.27
CA ALA A 9 11.39 5.76 -16.21
C ALA A 9 10.75 6.61 -15.11
N ILE A 10 11.42 7.68 -14.67
CA ILE A 10 10.89 8.61 -13.66
C ILE A 10 9.59 9.26 -14.15
N VAL A 11 9.57 9.75 -15.39
CA VAL A 11 8.38 10.40 -15.97
C VAL A 11 7.22 9.42 -16.07
N VAL A 12 7.46 8.18 -16.50
CA VAL A 12 6.43 7.15 -16.60
C VAL A 12 5.85 6.80 -15.22
N VAL A 13 6.72 6.62 -14.21
CA VAL A 13 6.27 6.33 -12.83
C VAL A 13 5.46 7.50 -12.27
N ALA A 14 5.92 8.74 -12.47
CA ALA A 14 5.19 9.92 -12.03
C ALA A 14 3.82 10.04 -12.71
N ALA A 15 3.74 9.78 -14.02
CA ALA A 15 2.47 9.78 -14.76
C ALA A 15 1.50 8.73 -14.22
N LEU A 16 1.98 7.50 -13.95
CA LEU A 16 1.16 6.42 -13.37
C LEU A 16 0.70 6.74 -11.95
N ALA A 17 1.54 7.39 -11.14
CA ALA A 17 1.20 7.79 -9.77
C ALA A 17 0.16 8.92 -9.71
N LEU A 18 0.14 9.78 -10.73
CA LEU A 18 -0.83 10.89 -10.85
C LEU A 18 -2.15 10.46 -11.51
N LEU A 19 -2.16 9.34 -12.24
CA LEU A 19 -3.33 8.79 -12.93
C LEU A 19 -4.60 8.69 -12.04
N PRO A 20 -4.53 8.27 -10.77
CA PRO A 20 -5.69 8.18 -9.89
C PRO A 20 -6.37 9.51 -9.57
N PHE A 21 -5.68 10.65 -9.76
CA PHE A 21 -6.20 11.99 -9.44
C PHE A 21 -6.89 12.67 -10.63
N LEU A 22 -6.84 12.08 -11.83
CA LEU A 22 -7.46 12.66 -13.02
C LEU A 22 -8.98 12.40 -13.02
N PRO A 23 -9.82 13.45 -13.03
CA PRO A 23 -11.28 13.29 -13.07
C PRO A 23 -11.69 12.67 -14.41
N GLY A 24 -12.47 11.59 -14.37
CA GLY A 24 -12.91 10.88 -15.58
C GLY A 24 -11.88 9.90 -16.17
N ALA A 25 -10.75 9.67 -15.52
CA ALA A 25 -9.84 8.55 -15.85
C ALA A 25 -10.45 7.16 -15.55
N VAL A 26 -11.69 7.14 -15.06
CA VAL A 26 -12.41 5.98 -14.54
C VAL A 26 -13.14 5.27 -15.67
N ASP A 27 -12.41 4.46 -16.43
CA ASP A 27 -12.98 3.20 -16.91
C ASP A 27 -12.59 2.15 -15.85
N ALA A 28 -13.57 1.71 -15.05
CA ALA A 28 -13.35 0.98 -13.80
C ALA A 28 -12.45 -0.25 -13.97
N TYR A 29 -12.45 -0.86 -15.16
CA TYR A 29 -11.67 -2.04 -15.47
C TYR A 29 -10.15 -1.81 -15.40
N TYR A 30 -9.61 -0.87 -16.18
CA TYR A 30 -8.16 -0.69 -16.26
C TYR A 30 -7.57 -0.16 -14.96
N PHE A 31 -8.33 0.69 -14.27
CA PHE A 31 -7.93 1.17 -12.95
C PHE A 31 -7.81 0.00 -11.96
N SER A 32 -8.87 -0.80 -11.80
CA SER A 32 -8.84 -1.94 -10.87
C SER A 32 -7.77 -2.95 -11.27
N PHE A 33 -7.59 -3.19 -12.56
CA PHE A 33 -6.53 -4.05 -13.07
C PHE A 33 -5.15 -3.55 -12.67
N LEU A 34 -4.82 -2.29 -12.94
CA LEU A 34 -3.53 -1.70 -12.57
C LEU A 34 -3.35 -1.65 -11.05
N PHE A 35 -4.40 -1.34 -10.29
CA PHE A 35 -4.36 -1.39 -8.83
C PHE A 35 -3.95 -2.77 -8.32
N PHE A 36 -4.56 -3.85 -8.82
CA PHE A 36 -4.16 -5.20 -8.44
C PHE A 36 -2.74 -5.55 -8.90
N VAL A 37 -2.34 -5.14 -10.11
CA VAL A 37 -0.97 -5.34 -10.61
C VAL A 37 0.04 -4.70 -9.66
N PHE A 38 -0.15 -3.43 -9.29
CA PHE A 38 0.77 -2.74 -8.37
C PHE A 38 0.72 -3.30 -6.95
N LEU A 39 -0.46 -3.68 -6.47
CA LEU A 39 -0.62 -4.33 -5.17
C LEU A 39 0.17 -5.64 -5.12
N TYR A 40 0.02 -6.53 -6.11
CA TYR A 40 0.78 -7.77 -6.17
C TYR A 40 2.28 -7.53 -6.40
N ALA A 41 2.67 -6.51 -7.16
CA ALA A 41 4.06 -6.13 -7.30
C ALA A 41 4.68 -5.70 -5.96
N ILE A 42 3.98 -4.87 -5.17
CA ILE A 42 4.40 -4.48 -3.82
C ILE A 42 4.51 -5.71 -2.92
N MET A 43 3.52 -6.61 -2.95
CA MET A 43 3.56 -7.83 -2.15
C MET A 43 4.75 -8.73 -2.54
N ALA A 44 5.00 -8.92 -3.84
CA ALA A 44 6.15 -9.67 -4.34
C ALA A 44 7.48 -9.04 -3.92
N GLN A 45 7.61 -7.71 -3.97
CA GLN A 45 8.81 -7.02 -3.49
C GLN A 45 8.98 -7.16 -1.98
N SER A 46 7.90 -7.01 -1.20
CA SER A 46 7.94 -7.21 0.24
C SER A 46 8.42 -8.62 0.61
N TRP A 47 7.98 -9.64 -0.14
CA TRP A 47 8.44 -11.01 0.04
C TRP A 47 9.90 -11.20 -0.36
N ASN A 48 10.34 -10.58 -1.45
CA ASN A 48 11.76 -10.62 -1.85
C ASN A 48 12.67 -10.00 -0.77
N LEU A 49 12.23 -8.91 -0.13
CA LEU A 49 12.97 -8.29 0.97
C LEU A 49 13.04 -9.21 2.20
N VAL A 50 11.92 -9.81 2.61
CA VAL A 50 11.85 -10.62 3.84
C VAL A 50 12.48 -11.99 3.66
N ALA A 51 12.06 -12.74 2.64
CA ALA A 51 12.51 -14.12 2.43
C ALA A 51 13.76 -14.22 1.55
N GLY A 52 13.89 -13.34 0.55
CA GLY A 52 15.05 -13.33 -0.34
C GLY A 52 16.30 -12.78 0.36
N TYR A 53 16.26 -11.52 0.80
CA TYR A 53 17.41 -10.89 1.45
C TYR A 53 17.51 -11.21 2.94
N GLY A 54 16.39 -11.28 3.66
CA GLY A 54 16.37 -11.56 5.09
C GLY A 54 16.43 -13.05 5.47
N GLY A 55 16.20 -13.96 4.51
CA GLY A 55 16.15 -15.41 4.77
C GLY A 55 15.04 -15.85 5.74
N GLN A 56 14.08 -14.96 6.05
CA GLN A 56 13.04 -15.22 7.04
C GLN A 56 11.82 -15.89 6.41
N ILE A 57 11.21 -16.83 7.13
CA ILE A 57 9.92 -17.42 6.75
C ILE A 57 8.80 -16.40 7.06
N SER A 58 7.82 -16.21 6.15
CA SER A 58 6.67 -15.32 6.45
C SER A 58 5.82 -15.95 7.55
N LEU A 59 5.73 -15.27 8.68
CA LEU A 59 4.89 -15.67 9.82
C LEU A 59 3.51 -14.98 9.83
N GLY A 60 3.15 -14.24 8.78
CA GLY A 60 1.84 -13.55 8.75
C GLY A 60 1.79 -12.22 8.01
N SER A 61 2.66 -11.99 7.00
CA SER A 61 2.66 -10.73 6.21
C SER A 61 1.28 -10.36 5.64
N HIS A 62 0.47 -11.37 5.28
CA HIS A 62 -0.90 -11.20 4.78
C HIS A 62 -1.86 -10.61 5.83
N ALA A 63 -1.68 -10.92 7.12
CA ALA A 63 -2.52 -10.39 8.18
C ALA A 63 -2.29 -8.89 8.38
N PHE A 64 -1.03 -8.43 8.32
CA PHE A 64 -0.68 -7.02 8.40
C PHE A 64 -1.17 -6.24 7.18
N PHE A 65 -1.06 -6.83 5.99
CA PHE A 65 -1.67 -6.28 4.77
C PHE A 65 -3.18 -6.09 4.93
N GLY A 66 -3.89 -7.13 5.38
CA GLY A 66 -5.34 -7.06 5.63
C GLY A 66 -5.73 -6.00 6.66
N LEU A 67 -4.96 -5.87 7.75
CA LEU A 67 -5.18 -4.86 8.78
C LEU A 67 -5.06 -3.43 8.24
N GLY A 68 -4.06 -3.15 7.41
CA GLY A 68 -3.92 -1.83 6.78
C GLY A 68 -5.03 -1.56 5.76
N ALA A 69 -5.43 -2.57 4.98
CA ALA A 69 -6.52 -2.47 4.02
C ALA A 69 -7.87 -2.19 4.71
N TYR A 70 -8.20 -2.92 5.78
CA TYR A 70 -9.40 -2.67 6.58
C TYR A 70 -9.39 -1.30 7.25
N THR A 71 -8.24 -0.88 7.78
CA THR A 71 -8.09 0.46 8.37
C THR A 71 -8.40 1.53 7.33
N THR A 72 -7.83 1.42 6.13
CA THR A 72 -8.10 2.32 5.00
C THR A 72 -9.59 2.32 4.67
N ALA A 73 -10.20 1.12 4.54
CA ALA A 73 -11.62 0.99 4.19
C ALA A 73 -12.55 1.62 5.24
N ILE A 74 -12.29 1.41 6.53
CA ILE A 74 -13.09 1.98 7.63
C ILE A 74 -12.94 3.50 7.68
N LEU A 75 -11.69 3.99 7.61
CA LEU A 75 -11.40 5.43 7.57
C LEU A 75 -12.11 6.09 6.39
N TRP A 76 -12.08 5.40 5.25
CA TRP A 76 -12.68 5.85 4.01
C TRP A 76 -14.23 5.86 4.06
N SER A 77 -14.83 4.73 4.39
CA SER A 77 -16.30 4.58 4.41
C SER A 77 -16.98 5.40 5.50
N GLY A 78 -16.30 5.62 6.64
CA GLY A 78 -16.85 6.39 7.75
C GLY A 78 -16.64 7.89 7.62
N ASN A 79 -15.99 8.37 6.55
CA ASN A 79 -15.72 9.79 6.33
C ASN A 79 -15.04 10.49 7.52
N TYR A 80 -14.23 9.75 8.29
CA TYR A 80 -13.71 10.22 9.59
C TYR A 80 -12.67 11.34 9.47
N LEU A 81 -11.99 11.48 8.32
CA LEU A 81 -10.93 12.48 8.13
C LEU A 81 -11.38 13.69 7.30
N TRP A 82 -12.12 13.48 6.22
CA TRP A 82 -12.48 14.53 5.25
C TRP A 82 -14.00 14.76 5.17
N GLY A 83 -14.77 14.43 6.22
CA GLY A 83 -16.24 14.33 6.23
C GLY A 83 -17.11 15.51 5.77
N SER A 84 -16.53 16.54 5.13
CA SER A 84 -17.21 17.60 4.38
C SER A 84 -16.86 17.63 2.87
N LEU A 85 -15.78 16.98 2.44
CA LEU A 85 -15.25 17.02 1.07
C LEU A 85 -15.77 15.86 0.20
N TYR A 86 -16.12 14.72 0.80
CA TYR A 86 -16.64 13.54 0.09
C TYR A 86 -18.00 13.83 -0.58
N ASP A 87 -18.92 14.45 0.17
CA ASP A 87 -20.23 14.87 -0.35
C ASP A 87 -20.12 15.95 -1.43
N SER A 88 -19.03 16.75 -1.40
CA SER A 88 -18.82 17.85 -2.33
C SER A 88 -18.18 17.40 -3.66
N HIS A 89 -17.35 16.36 -3.66
CA HIS A 89 -16.61 15.90 -4.85
C HIS A 89 -16.46 14.35 -4.90
N PRO A 90 -17.55 13.60 -5.14
CA PRO A 90 -17.55 12.13 -5.15
C PRO A 90 -16.61 11.52 -6.21
N ASN A 91 -16.32 12.26 -7.28
CA ASN A 91 -15.54 11.77 -8.42
C ASN A 91 -14.01 11.84 -8.19
N ILE A 92 -13.56 12.56 -7.15
CA ILE A 92 -12.13 12.83 -6.90
C ILE A 92 -11.58 11.89 -5.79
N TYR A 93 -12.45 11.39 -4.91
CA TYR A 93 -12.07 10.68 -3.68
C TYR A 93 -12.09 9.14 -3.77
N TYR A 94 -11.90 8.56 -4.96
CA TYR A 94 -11.73 7.11 -5.10
C TYR A 94 -10.35 6.64 -4.57
N PHE A 95 -9.31 7.47 -4.72
CA PHE A 95 -7.95 7.18 -4.27
C PHE A 95 -7.54 8.23 -3.24
N ASP A 96 -7.50 7.85 -1.96
CA ASP A 96 -7.10 8.73 -0.86
C ASP A 96 -5.75 8.28 -0.26
N PRO A 97 -4.64 8.95 -0.62
CA PRO A 97 -3.31 8.61 -0.09
C PRO A 97 -3.19 8.73 1.43
N VAL A 98 -3.96 9.63 2.07
CA VAL A 98 -3.85 9.89 3.50
C VAL A 98 -4.39 8.69 4.28
N THR A 99 -5.55 8.16 3.88
CA THR A 99 -6.10 6.95 4.50
C THR A 99 -5.20 5.73 4.32
N MET A 100 -4.62 5.58 3.12
CA MET A 100 -3.74 4.48 2.78
C MET A 100 -2.46 4.52 3.61
N LEU A 101 -1.87 5.72 3.78
CA LEU A 101 -0.71 5.93 4.65
C LEU A 101 -1.05 5.62 6.11
N LEU A 102 -2.20 6.07 6.61
CA LEU A 102 -2.65 5.74 7.97
C LEU A 102 -2.88 4.24 8.15
N GLY A 103 -3.47 3.56 7.16
CA GLY A 103 -3.58 2.11 7.15
C GLY A 103 -2.22 1.41 7.24
N GLY A 104 -1.23 1.90 6.48
CA GLY A 104 0.14 1.42 6.54
C GLY A 104 0.80 1.65 7.91
N ILE A 105 0.59 2.82 8.52
CA ILE A 105 1.09 3.13 9.86
C ILE A 105 0.47 2.20 10.90
N VAL A 106 -0.85 1.98 10.85
CA VAL A 106 -1.55 1.08 11.77
C VAL A 106 -1.03 -0.36 11.63
N ALA A 107 -0.80 -0.82 10.39
CA ALA A 107 -0.18 -2.12 10.14
C ALA A 107 1.25 -2.22 10.68
N ALA A 108 2.06 -1.17 10.49
CA ALA A 108 3.44 -1.12 11.00
C ALA A 108 3.48 -1.13 12.53
N LEU A 109 2.62 -0.37 13.20
CA LEU A 109 2.51 -0.36 14.65
C LEU A 109 2.10 -1.73 15.20
N ALA A 110 1.10 -2.37 14.59
CA ALA A 110 0.70 -3.73 14.96
C ALA A 110 1.86 -4.73 14.77
N ALA A 111 2.61 -4.60 13.67
CA ALA A 111 3.79 -5.44 13.41
C ALA A 111 4.89 -5.23 14.46
N VAL A 112 5.14 -4.00 14.91
CA VAL A 112 6.12 -3.71 15.98
C VAL A 112 5.66 -4.29 17.32
N ILE A 113 4.39 -4.10 17.67
CA ILE A 113 3.80 -4.59 18.94
C ILE A 113 3.87 -6.13 19.01
N ILE A 114 3.62 -6.82 17.90
CA ILE A 114 3.65 -8.29 17.82
C ILE A 114 5.08 -8.81 17.64
N GLY A 115 5.88 -8.14 16.82
CA GLY A 115 7.22 -8.58 16.42
C GLY A 115 8.26 -8.46 17.53
N LEU A 116 8.26 -7.37 18.31
CA LEU A 116 9.25 -7.17 19.39
C LEU A 116 9.20 -8.28 20.46
N PRO A 117 8.04 -8.71 20.97
CA PRO A 117 7.95 -9.83 21.92
C PRO A 117 8.30 -11.20 21.32
N LEU A 118 8.11 -11.40 20.02
CA LEU A 118 8.44 -12.67 19.36
C LEU A 118 9.95 -12.79 19.16
N LEU A 119 10.59 -11.71 18.70
CA LEU A 119 12.04 -11.67 18.51
C LEU A 119 12.82 -11.82 19.83
N SER A 120 12.26 -11.37 20.96
CA SER A 120 12.90 -11.53 22.28
C SER A 120 12.82 -12.95 22.86
N LYS A 121 11.98 -13.81 22.28
CA LYS A 121 11.74 -15.18 22.77
C LYS A 121 12.30 -16.28 21.88
N LEU A 122 12.71 -15.96 20.66
CA LEU A 122 13.30 -16.91 19.73
C LEU A 122 14.84 -16.85 19.83
N HIS A 123 15.45 -17.72 20.63
CA HIS A 123 16.87 -18.04 20.51
C HIS A 123 17.02 -19.09 19.40
N GLY A 124 17.78 -18.75 18.36
CA GLY A 124 17.80 -19.46 17.09
C GLY A 124 18.41 -20.86 17.15
N ASP A 125 17.70 -21.80 16.51
CA ASP A 125 18.24 -23.06 15.96
C ASP A 125 17.73 -23.26 14.51
N TYR A 126 17.51 -22.16 13.77
CA TYR A 126 17.19 -22.17 12.34
C TYR A 126 17.85 -21.01 11.62
#